data_AF-T0ZAS6-F1
#
_entry.id   AF-T0ZAS6-F1
#
_cell.length_a   1.000
_cell.length_b   1.000
_cell.length_c   1.000
_cell.angle_alpha   90.00
_cell.angle_beta   90.00
_cell.angle_gamma   90.00
#
_symmetry.space_group_name_H-M   'P 1'
#
loop_
_entity.id
_entity.type
_entity.pdbx_description
1 polymer ?
#
loop_
_entity_poly.entity_id
_entity_poly.type
_entity_poly.pdbx_seq_one_letter_code
_entity_poly.pdbx_strand_id
1 'polypeptide(L)'
;EARDVTARVSGYQGRLTAALAQIPGCRITAPTASRVAGVVHVTFDDVEGDELLYLLDEHGVCASAAASCSSGATESSHVLEAMGVDPGRARRSLRLSMGARRRPRTSTP
;
A
#
# COMPACT_ATOMS: atom_id res chain seq x y z
N GLU A 1 5.72 22.44 -14.12
CA GLU A 1 4.84 21.25 -14.31
C GLU A 1 5.23 20.04 -13.47
N ALA A 2 6.39 19.39 -13.67
CA ALA A 2 6.76 18.17 -12.91
C ALA A 2 6.84 18.37 -11.38
N ARG A 3 7.41 19.50 -10.91
CA ARG A 3 7.47 19.86 -9.48
C ARG A 3 6.09 20.03 -8.85
N ASP A 4 5.11 20.52 -9.60
CA ASP A 4 3.73 20.70 -9.15
C ASP A 4 3.02 19.34 -9.00
N VAL A 5 3.26 18.42 -9.95
CA VAL A 5 2.77 17.03 -9.86
C VAL A 5 3.36 16.31 -8.65
N THR A 6 4.66 16.42 -8.40
CA THR A 6 5.31 15.79 -7.25
C THR A 6 4.74 16.33 -5.93
N ALA A 7 4.58 17.65 -5.79
CA ALA A 7 4.00 18.26 -4.60
C ALA A 7 2.56 17.77 -4.35
N ARG A 8 1.73 17.75 -5.39
CA ARG A 8 0.34 17.28 -5.31
C ARG A 8 0.24 15.81 -4.90
N VAL A 9 1.01 14.95 -5.56
CA VAL A 9 1.02 13.50 -5.29
C VAL A 9 1.57 13.21 -3.89
N SER A 10 2.56 13.98 -3.43
CA SER A 10 3.06 13.90 -2.04
C SER A 10 1.99 14.33 -1.03
N GLY A 11 1.16 15.34 -1.36
CA GLY A 11 0.00 15.71 -0.54
C GLY A 11 -1.02 14.59 -0.40
N TYR A 12 -1.30 13.85 -1.47
CA TYR A 12 -2.17 12.66 -1.41
C TYR A 12 -1.54 11.53 -0.59
N GLN A 13 -0.24 11.29 -0.77
CA GLN A 13 0.51 10.33 0.03
C GLN A 13 0.43 10.64 1.52
N GLY A 14 0.61 11.91 1.91
CA GLY A 14 0.49 12.34 3.30
C GLY A 14 -0.91 12.08 3.87
N ARG A 15 -1.96 12.45 3.14
CA ARG A 15 -3.36 12.21 3.55
C ARG A 15 -3.68 10.72 3.70
N LEU A 16 -3.25 9.90 2.75
CA LEU A 16 -3.45 8.45 2.80
C LEU A 16 -2.69 7.81 3.96
N THR A 17 -1.44 8.22 4.16
CA THR A 17 -0.61 7.74 5.28
C THR A 17 -1.25 8.08 6.62
N ALA A 18 -1.73 9.31 6.79
CA ALA A 18 -2.40 9.74 8.01
C ALA A 18 -3.68 8.95 8.28
N ALA A 19 -4.48 8.67 7.25
CA ALA A 19 -5.70 7.86 7.37
C ALA A 19 -5.39 6.40 7.73
N LEU A 20 -4.43 5.78 7.04
CA LEU A 20 -4.02 4.39 7.32
C LEU A 20 -3.43 4.24 8.73
N ALA A 21 -2.70 5.24 9.22
CA ALA A 21 -2.16 5.23 10.58
C ALA A 21 -3.23 5.24 11.69
N GLN A 22 -4.50 5.57 11.37
CA GLN A 22 -5.62 5.47 12.32
C GLN A 22 -6.23 4.06 12.38
N ILE A 23 -5.88 3.16 11.45
CA ILE A 23 -6.45 1.82 11.39
C ILE A 23 -5.69 0.91 12.36
N PRO A 24 -6.37 0.31 13.36
CA PRO A 24 -5.73 -0.65 14.27
C PRO A 24 -5.06 -1.79 13.50
N GLY A 25 -3.84 -2.13 13.89
CA GLY A 25 -3.06 -3.19 13.24
C GLY A 25 -2.44 -2.83 11.89
N CYS A 26 -2.71 -1.63 11.35
CA CYS A 26 -2.03 -1.11 10.16
C CYS A 26 -0.70 -0.46 10.56
N ARG A 27 0.40 -0.85 9.90
CA ARG A 27 1.72 -0.25 10.11
C ARG A 27 2.35 0.18 8.80
N ILE A 28 2.85 1.41 8.76
CA ILE A 28 3.71 1.88 7.67
C ILE A 28 5.05 1.17 7.80
N THR A 29 5.54 0.55 6.72
CA THR A 29 6.76 -0.29 6.77
C THR A 29 8.04 0.52 7.00
N ALA A 30 8.08 1.77 6.57
CA ALA A 30 9.24 2.66 6.75
C ALA A 30 8.76 4.10 7.03
N PRO A 31 8.22 4.40 8.22
CA PRO A 31 7.51 5.65 8.50
C PRO A 31 8.42 6.88 8.46
N THR A 32 9.68 6.72 8.85
CA THR A 32 10.70 7.79 8.96
C THR A 32 11.60 7.92 7.73
N ALA A 33 11.54 6.98 6.78
CA ALA A 33 12.38 6.99 5.59
C ALA A 33 11.84 7.95 4.52
N SER A 34 12.75 8.50 3.71
CA SER A 34 12.38 9.15 2.45
C SER A 34 11.74 8.12 1.52
N ARG A 35 10.54 8.43 1.01
CA ARG A 35 9.78 7.55 0.12
C ARG A 35 9.53 8.24 -1.22
N VAL A 36 9.39 7.44 -2.27
CA VAL A 36 8.94 7.94 -3.57
C VAL A 36 7.57 8.59 -3.41
N ALA A 37 7.41 9.78 -3.99
CA ALA A 37 6.15 10.51 -3.98
C ALA A 37 5.03 9.64 -4.56
N GLY A 38 3.94 9.49 -3.79
CA GLY A 38 2.76 8.74 -4.24
C GLY A 38 2.77 7.26 -3.92
N VAL A 39 3.81 6.75 -3.25
CA VAL A 39 3.87 5.36 -2.80
C VAL A 39 3.64 5.29 -1.30
N VAL A 40 2.71 4.44 -0.88
CA VAL A 40 2.51 4.05 0.52
C VAL A 40 2.57 2.54 0.61
N HIS A 41 3.43 2.03 1.49
CA HIS A 41 3.55 0.61 1.77
C HIS A 41 3.22 0.34 3.23
N VAL A 42 2.29 -0.59 3.46
CA VAL A 42 1.78 -0.91 4.78
C VAL A 42 1.73 -2.41 5.00
N THR A 43 1.69 -2.81 6.26
CA THR A 43 1.39 -4.18 6.70
C THR A 43 0.21 -4.18 7.64
N PHE A 44 -0.56 -5.25 7.64
CA PHE A 44 -1.68 -5.47 8.55
C PHE A 44 -1.37 -6.62 9.50
N ASP A 45 -1.89 -6.55 10.73
CA ASP A 45 -1.73 -7.62 11.72
C ASP A 45 -2.58 -8.84 11.36
N ASP A 46 -3.87 -8.68 11.07
CA ASP A 46 -4.83 -9.81 11.06
C ASP A 46 -5.56 -10.02 9.72
N VAL A 47 -5.06 -9.45 8.62
CA VAL A 47 -5.71 -9.56 7.30
C VAL A 47 -4.71 -10.02 6.25
N GLU A 48 -5.06 -11.08 5.51
CA GLU A 48 -4.23 -11.58 4.41
C GLU A 48 -4.23 -10.60 3.23
N GLY A 49 -3.07 -10.44 2.59
CA GLY A 49 -2.89 -9.45 1.52
C GLY A 49 -3.82 -9.69 0.32
N ASP A 50 -4.05 -10.95 -0.04
CA ASP A 50 -4.89 -11.33 -1.18
C ASP A 50 -6.39 -11.11 -0.90
N GLU A 51 -6.84 -11.38 0.33
CA GLU A 51 -8.22 -11.08 0.75
C GLU A 51 -8.48 -9.58 0.73
N LEU A 52 -7.52 -8.80 1.24
CA LEU A 52 -7.61 -7.34 1.19
C LEU A 52 -7.61 -6.81 -0.25
N LEU A 53 -6.82 -7.39 -1.15
CA LEU A 53 -6.86 -7.02 -2.57
C LEU A 53 -8.22 -7.30 -3.19
N TYR A 54 -8.79 -8.47 -2.92
CA TYR A 54 -10.12 -8.84 -3.42
C TYR A 54 -11.19 -7.86 -2.94
N LEU A 55 -11.22 -7.54 -1.64
CA LEU A 55 -12.16 -6.57 -1.06
C LEU A 55 -11.95 -5.15 -1.61
N LEU A 56 -10.71 -4.75 -1.86
CA LEU A 56 -10.41 -3.46 -2.46
C LEU A 56 -10.91 -3.39 -3.91
N ASP A 57 -10.77 -4.46 -4.68
CA ASP A 57 -11.25 -4.54 -6.06
C ASP A 57 -12.79 -4.47 -6.14
N GLU A 58 -13.50 -5.16 -5.25
CA GLU A 58 -14.97 -5.05 -5.09
C GLU A 58 -15.41 -3.61 -4.82
N HIS A 59 -14.58 -2.83 -4.12
CA HIS A 59 -14.81 -1.40 -3.87
C HIS A 59 -14.21 -0.46 -4.95
N GLY A 60 -13.73 -1.01 -6.06
CA GLY A 60 -13.17 -0.25 -7.18
C GLY A 60 -11.81 0.40 -6.90
N VAL A 61 -11.05 -0.13 -5.94
CA VAL A 61 -9.73 0.35 -5.53
C VAL A 61 -8.65 -0.61 -6.00
N CYS A 62 -7.90 -0.20 -7.03
CA CYS A 62 -6.75 -0.97 -7.49
C CYS A 62 -5.55 -0.81 -6.54
N ALA A 63 -4.99 -1.93 -6.07
CA ALA A 63 -3.81 -1.98 -5.22
C ALA A 63 -2.89 -3.16 -5.61
N SER A 64 -1.74 -3.30 -4.94
CA SER A 64 -0.86 -4.48 -5.09
C SER A 64 -0.51 -5.03 -3.72
N ALA A 65 -0.55 -6.34 -3.51
CA ALA A 65 -0.04 -7.00 -2.31
C ALA A 65 1.29 -7.69 -2.61
N ALA A 66 2.16 -7.83 -1.60
CA ALA A 66 3.44 -8.51 -1.80
C ALA A 66 3.29 -10.01 -2.10
N ALA A 67 2.17 -10.63 -1.74
CA ALA A 67 1.88 -12.03 -2.03
C ALA A 67 1.55 -12.30 -3.52
N SER A 68 1.24 -11.27 -4.31
CA SER A 68 0.54 -11.45 -5.58
C SER A 68 1.44 -11.43 -6.84
N CYS A 69 2.75 -11.17 -6.72
CA CYS A 69 3.60 -10.98 -7.91
C CYS A 69 5.01 -11.59 -7.78
N SER A 70 5.12 -12.90 -7.58
CA SER A 70 6.18 -13.72 -8.19
C SER A 70 5.85 -15.22 -8.05
N SER A 71 5.57 -15.87 -9.19
CA SER A 71 5.82 -17.31 -9.40
C SER A 71 5.19 -18.34 -8.45
N GLY A 72 4.01 -18.10 -7.87
CA GLY A 72 3.32 -19.10 -7.04
C GLY A 72 4.04 -19.44 -5.73
N ALA A 73 5.04 -18.64 -5.34
CA ALA A 73 5.76 -18.81 -4.10
C ALA A 73 4.94 -18.17 -2.98
N THR A 74 4.41 -19.00 -2.09
CA THR A 74 3.82 -18.62 -0.80
C THR A 74 4.90 -18.11 0.15
N GLU A 75 5.86 -17.32 -0.33
CA GLU A 75 7.05 -16.90 0.41
C GLU A 75 6.94 -15.41 0.76
N SER A 76 7.43 -15.06 1.94
CA SER A 76 7.47 -13.69 2.42
C SER A 76 8.44 -12.85 1.59
N SER A 77 8.23 -11.53 1.56
CA SER A 77 9.11 -10.63 0.80
C SER A 77 10.50 -10.59 1.44
N HIS A 78 11.54 -11.03 0.70
CA HIS A 78 12.94 -10.93 1.12
C HIS A 78 13.36 -9.51 1.52
N VAL A 79 12.75 -8.46 0.93
CA VAL A 79 13.01 -7.06 1.30
C VAL A 79 12.42 -6.74 2.68
N LEU A 80 11.19 -7.21 2.96
CA LEU A 80 10.55 -7.00 4.26
C LEU A 80 11.30 -7.76 5.37
N GLU A 81 11.76 -8.97 5.09
CA GLU A 81 12.60 -9.75 5.99
C GLU A 81 13.93 -9.04 6.28
N ALA A 82 14.60 -8.52 5.25
CA ALA A 82 15.84 -7.74 5.42
C ALA A 82 15.62 -6.44 6.22
N MET A 83 14.41 -5.87 6.19
CA MET A 83 14.00 -4.74 7.03
C MET A 83 13.62 -5.17 8.47
N GLY A 84 13.67 -6.46 8.80
CA GLY A 84 13.31 -6.99 10.12
C GLY A 84 11.81 -7.11 10.36
N VAL A 85 11.00 -7.13 9.31
CA VAL A 85 9.56 -7.38 9.42
C VAL A 85 9.34 -8.89 9.56
N ASP A 86 8.49 -9.27 10.52
CA ASP A 86 8.07 -10.65 10.73
C ASP A 86 7.51 -11.28 9.42
N PRO A 87 7.88 -12.54 9.07
CA PRO A 87 7.43 -13.20 7.84
C PRO A 87 5.91 -13.32 7.70
N GLY A 88 5.18 -13.56 8.79
CA GLY A 88 3.72 -13.61 8.78
C GLY A 88 3.13 -12.26 8.42
N ARG A 89 3.66 -11.20 9.04
CA ARG A 89 3.29 -9.82 8.72
C ARG A 89 3.72 -9.39 7.32
N ALA A 90 4.84 -9.89 6.81
CA ALA A 90 5.34 -9.56 5.48
C ALA A 90 4.40 -10.02 4.36
N ARG A 91 3.73 -11.17 4.55
CA ARG A 91 2.69 -11.69 3.65
C ARG A 91 1.45 -10.79 3.61
N ARG A 92 1.16 -10.12 4.73
CA ARG A 92 0.03 -9.21 4.96
C ARG A 92 0.31 -7.77 4.55
N SER A 93 1.12 -7.58 3.50
CA SER A 93 1.54 -6.26 3.05
C SER A 93 0.82 -5.78 1.79
N LEU A 94 0.58 -4.46 1.75
CA LEU A 94 -0.11 -3.78 0.66
C LEU A 94 0.69 -2.55 0.22
N ARG A 95 0.84 -2.40 -1.10
CA ARG A 95 1.40 -1.25 -1.77
C ARG A 95 0.30 -0.49 -2.51
N LEU A 96 0.16 0.79 -2.16
CA LEU A 96 -0.74 1.74 -2.79
C LEU A 96 0.10 2.76 -3.56
N SER A 97 -0.14 2.84 -4.87
CA SER A 97 0.57 3.74 -5.79
C SER A 97 -0.41 4.73 -6.39
N MET A 98 -0.10 6.02 -6.26
CA MET A 98 -0.95 7.12 -6.75
C MET A 98 -0.32 7.80 -7.95
N GLY A 99 -1.12 7.96 -9.01
CA GLY A 99 -0.75 8.74 -10.18
C GLY A 99 -1.08 10.23 -10.05
N ALA A 100 -0.56 11.02 -10.99
CA ALA A 100 -0.84 12.46 -11.08
C ALA A 100 -2.31 12.79 -11.32
N ARG A 101 -3.07 11.86 -11.90
CA ARG A 101 -4.51 11.96 -12.16
C ARG A 101 -5.26 11.08 -11.17
N ARG A 102 -6.21 11.66 -10.44
CA ARG A 102 -7.19 10.91 -9.66
C ARG A 102 -8.37 10.65 -10.57
N ARG A 103 -8.80 9.39 -10.74
CA ARG A 103 -10.11 9.15 -11.34
C ARG A 103 -11.18 9.73 -10.41
N PRO A 104 -12.22 10.40 -10.94
CA PRO A 104 -13.39 10.74 -10.13
C PRO A 104 -13.97 9.45 -9.56
N ARG A 105 -14.55 9.54 -8.36
CA ARG A 105 -15.18 8.40 -7.69
C ARG A 105 -16.34 7.96 -8.58
N THR A 106 -16.14 6.90 -9.35
CA THR A 106 -17.21 6.27 -10.10
C THR A 106 -18.08 5.57 -9.07
N SER A 107 -19.30 6.07 -8.86
CA SER A 107 -20.35 5.24 -8.28
C SER A 107 -20.62 4.14 -9.30
N THR A 108 -19.97 3.00 -9.16
CA THR A 108 -20.43 1.80 -9.86
C THR A 108 -21.71 1.34 -9.13
N PRO A 109 -22.78 0.97 -9.86
CA PRO A 109 -24.08 0.57 -9.30
C PRO A 109 -24.01 -0.69 -8.45
#